data_AF-A0A1V4Q758-F1
#
_entry.id   AF-A0A1V4Q758-F1
#
_cell.length_a   1.000
_cell.length_b   1.000
_cell.length_c   1.000
_cell.angle_alpha   90.00
_cell.angle_beta   90.00
_cell.angle_gamma   90.00
#
_symmetry.space_group_name_H-M   'P 1'
#
loop_
_entity.id
_entity.type
_entity.pdbx_description
1 polymer ?
#
loop_
_entity_poly.entity_id
_entity_poly.type
_entity_poly.pdbx_seq_one_letter_code
_entity_poly.pdbx_strand_id
1 'polypeptide(L)' 'MIKRFGIVAILAVGAVVMTGCSGDEIVRFGWPVGVTPQAESMRHLWTWSVIAALLMGILVWGLIFWTI' A
#
# COMPACT_ATOMS: atom_id res chain seq x y z
N MET A 1 21.34 -17.23 -0.33
CA MET A 1 20.54 -16.29 -1.14
C MET A 1 19.21 -15.93 -0.47
N ILE A 2 18.43 -16.91 -0.03
CA ILE A 2 17.12 -16.76 0.66
C ILE A 2 17.11 -15.78 1.85
N LYS A 3 18.13 -15.79 2.72
CA LYS A 3 18.22 -14.85 3.86
C LYS A 3 18.26 -13.38 3.45
N ARG A 4 18.88 -13.05 2.31
CA ARG A 4 18.94 -11.66 1.80
C ARG A 4 17.61 -11.22 1.21
N PHE A 5 16.94 -12.10 0.47
CA PHE A 5 15.60 -11.85 -0.04
C PHE A 5 14.55 -11.67 1.07
N GLY A 6 14.62 -12.47 2.14
CA GLY A 6 13.73 -12.31 3.29
C GLY A 6 13.89 -10.97 4.02
N ILE A 7 15.12 -10.50 4.19
CA ILE A 7 15.40 -9.18 4.81
C ILE A 7 14.87 -8.06 3.91
N VAL A 8 15.12 -8.12 2.60
CA VAL A 8 14.63 -7.11 1.66
C VAL A 8 13.09 -7.08 1.63
N ALA A 9 12.43 -8.23 1.67
CA ALA A 9 10.97 -8.31 1.71
C ALA A 9 10.40 -7.68 2.99
N ILE A 10 10.97 -7.99 4.16
CA ILE A 10 10.52 -7.42 5.44
C ILE A 10 10.75 -5.90 5.48
N LEU A 11 11.90 -5.42 4.98
CA LEU A 11 12.20 -3.99 4.93
C LEU A 11 11.28 -3.26 3.94
N ALA A 12 10.97 -3.86 2.80
CA ALA A 12 10.02 -3.30 1.83
C ALA A 12 8.61 -3.20 2.43
N VAL A 13 8.14 -4.27 3.08
CA VAL A 13 6.84 -4.27 3.79
C VAL A 13 6.83 -3.23 4.91
N GLY A 14 7.89 -3.18 5.72
CA GLY A 14 8.02 -2.21 6.81
C GLY A 14 8.03 -0.76 6.30
N ALA A 15 8.74 -0.48 5.22
CA ALA A 15 8.76 0.84 4.60
C ALA A 15 7.36 1.25 4.10
N VAL A 16 6.64 0.36 3.43
CA VAL A 16 5.26 0.63 2.98
C VAL A 16 4.34 0.94 4.16
N VAL A 17 4.38 0.11 5.21
CA VAL A 17 3.56 0.31 6.42
C VAL A 17 3.90 1.63 7.13
N MET A 18 5.18 2.01 7.19
CA MET A 18 5.63 3.24 7.84
C MET A 18 5.38 4.51 7.00
N THR A 19 5.36 4.43 5.66
CA THR A 19 5.05 5.58 4.78
C THR A 19 3.60 6.04 4.84
N GLY A 20 2.69 5.26 5.46
CA GLY A 20 1.29 5.63 5.66
C GLY A 20 1.06 6.87 6.54
N CYS A 21 2.09 7.41 7.21
CA CYS A 21 1.96 8.53 8.14
C CYS A 21 1.95 9.93 7.46
N SER A 22 2.46 10.09 6.23
CA SER A 22 2.42 11.39 5.52
C SER A 22 2.23 11.31 4.01
N GLY A 23 1.71 10.19 3.49
CA GLY A 23 1.39 10.01 2.06
C GLY A 23 0.01 10.52 1.65
N ASP A 24 -0.67 11.24 2.54
CA ASP A 24 -2.13 11.46 2.59
C ASP A 24 -2.74 12.14 1.35
N GLU A 25 -1.92 12.69 0.47
CA GLU A 25 -2.34 13.35 -0.78
C GLU A 25 -2.22 12.42 -1.99
N ILE A 26 -1.22 11.53 -2.01
CA ILE A 26 -0.93 10.65 -3.15
C ILE A 26 -1.65 9.30 -3.02
N VAL A 27 -1.67 8.69 -1.83
CA VAL A 27 -2.39 7.41 -1.61
C VAL A 27 -3.90 7.56 -1.50
N ARG A 28 -4.41 8.79 -1.53
CA ARG A 28 -5.84 9.07 -1.46
C ARG A 28 -6.58 8.69 -2.75
N PHE A 29 -5.87 8.46 -3.86
CA PHE A 29 -6.42 7.95 -5.14
C PHE A 29 -7.76 8.60 -5.51
N GLY A 30 -7.83 9.94 -5.45
CA GLY A 30 -9.02 10.72 -5.82
C GLY A 30 -10.10 10.89 -4.75
N TRP A 31 -9.97 10.32 -3.54
CA TRP A 31 -10.97 10.51 -2.48
C TRP A 31 -11.08 12.00 -2.08
N PRO A 32 -12.28 12.59 -1.90
CA PRO A 32 -12.43 14.00 -1.55
C PRO A 32 -12.08 14.27 -0.07
N VAL A 33 -11.84 15.55 0.27
CA VAL A 33 -11.62 15.95 1.67
C VAL A 33 -12.93 15.81 2.44
N GLY A 34 -12.91 15.05 3.54
CA GLY A 34 -14.09 14.84 4.37
C GLY A 34 -14.51 16.13 5.07
N VAL A 35 -15.80 16.50 4.93
CA VAL A 35 -16.42 17.63 5.65
C VAL A 35 -17.10 17.19 6.95
N THR A 36 -17.21 15.87 7.17
CA THR A 36 -17.79 15.24 8.37
C THR A 36 -16.78 14.31 9.02
N PRO A 37 -16.87 14.07 10.35
CA PRO A 37 -15.96 13.15 11.04
C PRO A 37 -16.05 11.71 10.51
N GLN A 38 -17.21 11.28 10.02
CA GLN A 38 -17.39 9.95 9.41
C GLN A 38 -16.61 9.81 8.09
N ALA A 39 -16.50 10.90 7.32
CA ALA A 39 -15.78 10.90 6.05
C ALA A 39 -14.25 10.77 6.25
N GLU A 40 -13.73 11.24 7.38
CA GLU A 40 -12.32 11.05 7.74
C GLU A 40 -12.02 9.58 8.04
N SER A 41 -12.89 8.91 8.79
CA SER A 41 -12.74 7.47 9.06
C SER A 41 -12.86 6.63 7.78
N MET A 42 -13.76 6.99 6.86
CA MET A 42 -13.82 6.35 5.53
C MET A 42 -12.55 6.58 4.71
N ARG A 43 -11.98 7.78 4.73
CA ARG A 43 -10.71 8.08 4.05
C ARG A 43 -9.58 7.21 4.59
N HIS A 44 -9.50 7.02 5.91
CA HIS A 44 -8.50 6.16 6.52
C HIS A 44 -8.61 4.71 6.02
N LEU A 45 -9.83 4.14 6.02
CA LEU A 45 -10.07 2.80 5.48
C LEU A 45 -9.74 2.69 3.99
N TRP A 46 -10.12 3.69 3.20
CA TRP A 46 -9.82 3.76 1.77
C TRP A 46 -8.32 3.69 1.50
N THR A 47 -7.52 4.51 2.19
CA THR A 47 -6.06 4.53 2.02
C THR A 47 -5.45 3.14 2.26
N TRP A 48 -5.83 2.46 3.34
CA TRP A 48 -5.33 1.10 3.62
C TRP A 48 -5.79 0.07 2.58
N SER A 49 -7.02 0.19 2.06
CA SER A 49 -7.54 -0.70 1.03
C SER A 49 -6.77 -0.56 -0.30
N VAL A 50 -6.44 0.67 -0.69
CA VAL A 50 -5.65 0.96 -1.89
C VAL A 50 -4.23 0.40 -1.77
N ILE A 51 -3.60 0.56 -0.60
CA ILE A 51 -2.27 -0.02 -0.35
C ILE A 51 -2.31 -1.54 -0.49
N ALA A 52 -3.31 -2.21 0.10
CA ALA A 52 -3.47 -3.65 -0.02
C ALA A 52 -3.66 -4.09 -1.48
N ALA A 53 -4.46 -3.34 -2.26
CA ALA A 53 -4.67 -3.62 -3.68
C ALA A 53 -3.38 -3.48 -4.51
N LEU A 54 -2.56 -2.45 -4.24
CA LEU A 54 -1.27 -2.27 -4.92
C LEU A 54 -0.28 -3.38 -4.59
N LEU A 55 -0.22 -3.82 -3.34
CA LEU A 55 0.63 -4.96 -2.94
C LEU A 55 0.25 -6.24 -3.68
N MET A 56 -1.06 -6.54 -3.74
CA MET A 56 -1.55 -7.70 -4.50
C MET A 56 -1.30 -7.57 -5.99
N GLY A 57 -1.46 -6.37 -6.55
CA GLY A 57 -1.16 -6.08 -7.95
C GLY A 57 0.31 -6.37 -8.30
N ILE A 58 1.25 -5.87 -7.50
CA ILE A 58 2.69 -6.11 -7.70
C ILE A 58 3.03 -7.59 -7.54
N LEU A 59 2.42 -8.30 -6.58
CA LEU A 59 2.61 -9.73 -6.39
C LEU A 59 2.19 -10.51 -7.64
N VAL A 60 0.98 -10.25 -8.15
CA VAL A 60 0.47 -10.95 -9.33
C VAL A 60 1.29 -10.58 -10.57
N TRP A 61 1.63 -9.31 -10.75
CA TRP A 61 2.48 -8.86 -11.85
C TRP A 61 3.85 -9.56 -11.81
N GLY A 62 4.48 -9.63 -10.64
CA GLY A 62 5.75 -10.35 -10.45
C GLY A 62 5.66 -11.85 -10.79
N LEU A 63 4.54 -12.50 -10.45
CA LEU A 63 4.29 -13.89 -10.84
C LEU A 63 4.11 -14.04 -12.36
N ILE A 64 3.42 -13.10 -13.01
CA ILE A 64 3.25 -13.11 -14.47
C ILE A 64 4.62 -13.04 -15.15
N PHE A 65 5.46 -12.06 -14.81
CA PHE A 65 6.81 -11.92 -15.37
C PHE A 65 7.75 -13.06 -15.01
N TRP A 66 7.45 -13.81 -13.95
CA TRP A 66 8.22 -15.02 -13.62
C TRP A 66 7.91 -16.18 -14.56
N THR A 67 6.68 -16.25 -15.07
CA THR A 67 6.22 -17.35 -15.93
C THR A 67 6.36 -17.09 -17.43
N ILE A 68 6.63 -15.84 -17.82
CA ILE A 68 6.98 -15.44 -19.19
C ILE A 68 8.48 -15.62 -19.38
#